data_AF-A0A1F9ZPW8-F1
#
_entry.id   AF-A0A1F9ZPW8-F1
#
_cell.length_a   1.000
_cell.length_b   1.000
_cell.length_c   1.000
_cell.angle_alpha   90.00
_cell.angle_beta   90.00
_cell.angle_gamma   90.00
#
_symmetry.space_group_name_H-M   'P 1'
#
loop_
_entity.id
_entity.type
_entity.pdbx_description
1 polymer ?
#
loop_
_entity_poly.entity_id
_entity_poly.type
_entity_poly.pdbx_seq_one_letter_code
_entity_poly.pdbx_strand_id
1 'polypeptide(L)'
;MAEGGRGRMKKKYRLVFVCDAGMGSSALGASMLRRKLIEYKIDAEVKNASIDNEGIVADIIVSHENFAHILKKRYPKTLIISLSDFMNRENYNKVVEIMQNMQQNKLNVLRKENILVNCPVETSDEAILSVGKMLVDGGYVTPEYIQGMMERDHSLSVFMGNTLAIPHGEYEYKKFIKHSGIVIKVYPQAIDWHGEKVHLVLGLAGIGEDHINILSNCATVFSEMSDVERVIQNQDVEEIFNLLTAEEE
;
A
#
# COMPACT_ATOMS: atom_id res chain seq x y z
N MET A 1 15.03 15.69 31.95
CA MET A 1 13.56 15.71 32.00
C MET A 1 13.07 15.08 30.71
N ALA A 2 12.39 13.94 30.82
CA ALA A 2 11.93 13.17 29.67
C ALA A 2 10.60 13.76 29.17
N GLU A 3 10.59 14.34 27.97
CA GLU A 3 9.35 14.68 27.29
C GLU A 3 8.86 13.48 26.48
N GLY A 4 7.63 13.09 26.77
CA GLY A 4 7.00 11.88 26.28
C GLY A 4 6.83 11.87 24.76
N GLY A 5 7.35 10.82 24.14
CA GLY A 5 6.95 10.41 22.81
C GLY A 5 5.45 10.12 22.80
N ARG A 6 4.67 10.99 22.15
CA ARG A 6 3.29 10.68 21.77
C ARG A 6 3.36 9.48 20.83
N GLY A 7 3.05 8.29 21.34
CA GLY A 7 2.87 7.09 20.54
C GLY A 7 1.85 7.39 19.43
N ARG A 8 2.30 7.34 18.18
CA ARG A 8 1.49 7.57 16.99
C ARG A 8 0.45 6.44 16.93
N MET A 9 -0.82 6.76 17.21
CA MET A 9 -1.91 5.78 17.20
C MET A 9 -2.03 5.17 15.80
N LYS A 10 -2.04 3.84 15.69
CA LYS A 10 -2.33 3.14 14.42
C LYS A 10 -3.69 3.61 13.91
N LYS A 11 -3.75 4.09 12.65
CA LYS A 11 -4.99 4.52 12.04
C LYS A 11 -5.84 3.30 11.70
N LYS A 12 -7.13 3.42 11.96
CA LYS A 12 -8.11 2.35 11.99
C LYS A 12 -8.96 2.39 10.72
N TYR A 13 -9.11 1.29 9.96
CA TYR A 13 -9.96 1.26 8.75
C TYR A 13 -11.36 1.77 9.05
N ARG A 14 -11.90 2.71 8.27
CA ARG A 14 -13.26 3.24 8.46
C ARG A 14 -14.26 2.49 7.60
N LEU A 15 -15.06 1.65 8.24
CA LEU A 15 -16.15 0.90 7.63
C LEU A 15 -17.48 1.57 7.96
N VAL A 16 -18.33 1.74 6.95
CA VAL A 16 -19.71 2.19 7.16
C VAL A 16 -20.67 1.12 6.67
N PHE A 17 -21.49 0.62 7.58
CA PHE A 17 -22.57 -0.30 7.26
C PHE A 17 -23.81 0.49 6.82
N VAL A 18 -24.23 0.29 5.57
CA VAL A 18 -25.33 1.05 4.95
C VAL A 18 -26.54 0.14 4.72
N CYS A 19 -27.72 0.61 5.15
CA CYS A 19 -29.00 -0.06 4.95
C CYS A 19 -30.07 0.97 4.55
N ASP A 20 -31.19 0.50 3.98
CA ASP A 20 -32.47 1.21 3.92
C ASP A 20 -32.89 1.67 5.33
N ALA A 21 -33.71 2.72 5.40
CA ALA A 21 -34.11 3.68 6.44
C ALA A 21 -34.40 3.17 7.87
N GLY A 22 -34.11 1.91 8.19
CA GLY A 22 -34.00 1.39 9.53
C GLY A 22 -32.60 1.56 10.12
N MET A 23 -32.43 2.53 11.03
CA MET A 23 -31.24 2.59 11.91
C MET A 23 -31.03 1.28 12.70
N GLY A 24 -32.08 0.48 12.93
CA GLY A 24 -32.00 -0.80 13.64
C GLY A 24 -31.21 -1.88 12.89
N SER A 25 -31.54 -2.12 11.61
CA SER A 25 -30.86 -3.16 10.80
C SER A 25 -29.41 -2.80 10.51
N SER A 26 -29.12 -1.51 10.26
CA SER A 26 -27.75 -1.03 10.07
C SER A 26 -26.93 -1.09 11.36
N ALA A 27 -27.52 -0.78 12.53
CA ALA A 27 -26.86 -0.91 13.82
C ALA A 27 -26.55 -2.37 14.20
N LEU A 28 -27.46 -3.29 13.89
CA LEU A 28 -27.25 -4.73 14.11
C LEU A 28 -26.13 -5.26 13.22
N GLY A 29 -26.18 -4.98 11.91
CA GLY A 29 -25.14 -5.38 10.97
C GLY A 29 -23.76 -4.82 11.33
N ALA A 30 -23.69 -3.54 11.70
CA ALA A 30 -22.46 -2.92 12.20
C ALA A 30 -21.97 -3.55 13.51
N SER A 31 -22.86 -4.01 14.39
CA SER A 31 -22.47 -4.67 15.64
C SER A 31 -21.91 -6.07 15.39
N MET A 32 -22.51 -6.83 14.45
CA MET A 32 -22.02 -8.14 14.04
C MET A 32 -20.66 -8.02 13.35
N LEU A 33 -20.52 -7.05 12.45
CA LEU A 33 -19.25 -6.75 11.79
C LEU A 33 -18.17 -6.37 12.80
N ARG A 34 -18.44 -5.45 13.75
CA ARG A 34 -17.48 -5.10 14.81
C ARG A 34 -16.98 -6.31 15.58
N ARG A 35 -17.89 -7.20 16.00
CA ARG A 35 -17.54 -8.41 16.74
C ARG A 35 -16.61 -9.31 15.92
N LYS A 36 -16.93 -9.48 14.64
CA LYS A 36 -16.13 -10.24 13.69
C LYS A 36 -14.72 -9.65 13.56
N LEU A 37 -14.59 -8.35 13.33
CA LEU A 37 -13.28 -7.71 13.17
C LEU A 37 -12.41 -7.82 14.43
N ILE A 38 -13.02 -7.71 15.63
CA ILE A 38 -12.33 -7.93 16.91
C ILE A 38 -11.81 -9.38 17.02
N GLU A 39 -12.64 -10.37 16.67
CA GLU A 39 -12.29 -11.79 16.70
C GLU A 39 -11.03 -12.09 15.84
N TYR A 40 -10.93 -11.46 14.67
CA TYR A 40 -9.81 -11.59 13.76
C TYR A 40 -8.68 -10.57 13.98
N LYS A 41 -8.74 -9.79 15.07
CA LYS A 41 -7.74 -8.76 15.43
C LYS A 41 -7.51 -7.70 14.35
N ILE A 42 -8.55 -7.36 13.59
CA ILE A 42 -8.52 -6.36 12.54
C ILE A 42 -8.83 -4.98 13.14
N ASP A 43 -7.91 -4.03 12.97
CA ASP A 43 -8.05 -2.69 13.52
C ASP A 43 -8.95 -1.82 12.61
N ALA A 44 -10.26 -1.83 12.89
CA ALA A 44 -11.30 -1.16 12.11
C ALA A 44 -12.33 -0.36 12.95
N GLU A 45 -12.61 0.89 12.58
CA GLU A 45 -13.74 1.69 13.06
C GLU A 45 -14.96 1.33 12.22
N VAL A 46 -16.07 0.96 12.86
CA VAL A 46 -17.29 0.60 12.16
C VAL A 46 -18.41 1.53 12.61
N LYS A 47 -18.98 2.28 11.67
CA LYS A 47 -20.17 3.11 11.82
C LYS A 47 -21.32 2.52 11.02
N ASN A 48 -22.52 3.06 11.20
CA ASN A 48 -23.68 2.72 10.39
C ASN A 48 -24.35 3.99 9.85
N ALA A 49 -24.97 3.89 8.67
CA ALA A 49 -25.66 5.00 8.03
C ALA A 49 -26.89 4.52 7.23
N SER A 50 -27.83 5.44 6.98
CA SER A 50 -28.88 5.23 5.98
C SER A 50 -28.31 5.37 4.57
N ILE A 51 -28.90 4.67 3.60
CA ILE A 51 -28.59 4.82 2.17
C ILE A 51 -28.80 6.25 1.67
N ASP A 52 -29.71 7.01 2.29
CA ASP A 52 -30.01 8.40 1.95
C ASP A 52 -28.97 9.40 2.47
N ASN A 53 -28.01 8.94 3.28
CA ASN A 53 -26.92 9.81 3.73
C ASN A 53 -25.94 10.05 2.55
N GLU A 54 -25.76 11.31 2.17
CA GLU A 54 -24.86 11.74 1.09
C GLU A 54 -23.43 12.05 1.58
N GLY A 55 -23.22 12.14 2.90
CA GLY A 55 -21.96 12.51 3.53
C GLY A 55 -21.16 11.33 4.10
N ILE A 56 -21.28 10.13 3.51
CA ILE A 56 -20.55 8.96 4.02
C ILE A 56 -19.06 9.09 3.68
N VAL A 57 -18.23 9.19 4.72
CA VAL A 57 -16.77 9.10 4.63
C VAL A 57 -16.34 7.72 5.14
N ALA A 58 -15.96 6.84 4.21
CA ALA A 58 -15.59 5.46 4.50
C ALA A 58 -14.54 4.97 3.52
N ASP A 59 -13.63 4.12 3.99
CA ASP A 59 -12.69 3.39 3.14
C ASP A 59 -13.42 2.18 2.51
N ILE A 60 -14.36 1.59 3.26
CA ILE A 60 -15.20 0.46 2.82
C ILE A 60 -16.66 0.69 3.22
N ILE A 61 -17.57 0.52 2.27
CA ILE A 61 -19.01 0.48 2.52
C ILE A 61 -19.48 -0.98 2.50
N VAL A 62 -20.16 -1.41 3.56
CA VAL A 62 -20.78 -2.73 3.63
C VAL A 62 -22.29 -2.56 3.54
N SER A 63 -22.96 -3.27 2.63
CA SER A 63 -24.41 -3.11 2.41
C SER A 63 -25.06 -4.40 1.89
N HIS A 64 -26.40 -4.40 1.78
CA HIS A 64 -27.10 -5.47 1.07
C HIS A 64 -26.82 -5.39 -0.44
N GLU A 65 -26.74 -6.53 -1.12
CA GLU A 65 -26.53 -6.60 -2.57
C GLU A 65 -27.55 -5.79 -3.38
N ASN A 66 -28.81 -5.72 -2.92
CA ASN A 66 -29.88 -4.89 -3.49
C ASN A 66 -29.51 -3.40 -3.62
N PHE A 67 -28.59 -2.91 -2.77
CA PHE A 67 -28.17 -1.49 -2.77
C PHE A 67 -26.83 -1.26 -3.46
N ALA A 68 -26.13 -2.33 -3.89
CA ALA A 68 -24.79 -2.24 -4.43
C ALA A 68 -24.70 -1.29 -5.64
N HIS A 69 -25.67 -1.36 -6.55
CA HIS A 69 -25.69 -0.51 -7.74
C HIS A 69 -25.91 0.96 -7.40
N ILE A 70 -26.78 1.26 -6.43
CA ILE A 70 -27.05 2.64 -5.98
C ILE A 70 -25.79 3.23 -5.32
N LEU A 71 -25.18 2.45 -4.42
CA LEU A 71 -23.98 2.87 -3.71
C LEU A 71 -22.78 3.04 -4.66
N LYS A 72 -22.63 2.18 -5.68
CA LYS A 72 -21.53 2.29 -6.64
C LYS A 72 -21.65 3.54 -7.52
N LYS A 73 -22.88 4.00 -7.81
CA LYS A 73 -23.10 5.28 -8.50
C LYS A 73 -22.79 6.48 -7.60
N ARG A 74 -23.15 6.40 -6.31
CA ARG A 74 -22.98 7.51 -5.36
C ARG A 74 -21.54 7.62 -4.83
N TYR A 75 -20.86 6.50 -4.63
CA TYR A 75 -19.51 6.39 -4.07
C TYR A 75 -18.59 5.60 -5.02
N PRO A 76 -18.28 6.13 -6.23
CA PRO A 76 -17.59 5.38 -7.28
C PRO A 76 -16.14 5.01 -6.94
N LYS A 77 -15.52 5.71 -5.99
CA LYS A 77 -14.13 5.50 -5.55
C LYS A 77 -14.01 4.65 -4.28
N THR A 78 -15.13 4.25 -3.67
CA THR A 78 -15.14 3.52 -2.40
C THR A 78 -15.33 2.04 -2.64
N LEU A 79 -14.60 1.20 -1.90
CA LEU A 79 -14.80 -0.25 -1.97
C LEU A 79 -16.16 -0.61 -1.37
N ILE A 80 -17.03 -1.23 -2.17
CA ILE A 80 -18.36 -1.67 -1.73
C ILE A 80 -18.37 -3.19 -1.60
N ILE A 81 -18.61 -3.68 -0.39
CA ILE A 81 -18.78 -5.10 -0.10
C ILE A 81 -20.26 -5.38 0.14
N SER A 82 -20.82 -6.28 -0.65
CA SER A 82 -22.23 -6.67 -0.56
C SER A 82 -22.39 -7.97 0.23
N LEU A 83 -23.41 -8.01 1.09
CA LEU A 83 -23.88 -9.19 1.82
C LEU A 83 -25.27 -9.57 1.33
N SER A 84 -25.57 -10.88 1.30
CA SER A 84 -26.88 -11.42 0.90
C SER A 84 -27.85 -11.58 2.07
N ASP A 85 -27.34 -11.67 3.31
CA ASP A 85 -28.13 -11.74 4.54
C ASP A 85 -27.29 -11.19 5.71
N PHE A 86 -27.87 -10.30 6.50
CA PHE A 86 -27.20 -9.67 7.64
C PHE A 86 -27.22 -10.53 8.91
N MET A 87 -28.17 -11.46 9.02
CA MET A 87 -28.30 -12.35 10.17
C MET A 87 -27.35 -13.55 10.06
N ASN A 88 -26.97 -13.92 8.84
CA ASN A 88 -25.99 -14.96 8.60
C ASN A 88 -24.56 -14.45 8.91
N ARG A 89 -23.96 -15.00 9.97
CA ARG A 89 -22.59 -14.67 10.38
C ARG A 89 -21.54 -15.04 9.33
N GLU A 90 -21.78 -16.06 8.51
CA GLU A 90 -20.82 -16.51 7.49
C GLU A 90 -20.63 -15.45 6.40
N ASN A 91 -21.64 -14.65 6.10
CA ASN A 91 -21.54 -13.58 5.10
C ASN A 91 -20.46 -12.54 5.48
N TYR A 92 -20.23 -12.34 6.78
CA TYR A 92 -19.18 -11.44 7.27
C TYR A 92 -17.77 -12.03 7.13
N ASN A 93 -17.62 -13.34 6.89
CA ASN A 93 -16.32 -13.96 6.59
C ASN A 93 -15.71 -13.31 5.35
N LYS A 94 -16.53 -12.99 4.34
CA LYS A 94 -16.06 -12.31 3.12
C LYS A 94 -15.46 -10.93 3.42
N VAL A 95 -16.07 -10.18 4.33
CA VAL A 95 -15.54 -8.87 4.76
C VAL A 95 -14.20 -9.07 5.47
N VAL A 96 -14.13 -10.03 6.40
CA VAL A 96 -12.89 -10.38 7.10
C VAL A 96 -11.82 -10.81 6.12
N GLU A 97 -12.12 -11.70 5.17
CA GLU A 97 -11.19 -12.22 4.18
C GLU A 97 -10.63 -11.09 3.30
N ILE A 98 -11.50 -10.20 2.79
CA ILE A 98 -11.07 -9.03 2.02
C ILE A 98 -10.16 -8.15 2.87
N MET A 99 -10.52 -7.88 4.13
CA MET A 99 -9.71 -7.05 5.01
C MET A 99 -8.38 -7.71 5.39
N GLN A 100 -8.37 -9.02 5.61
CA GLN A 100 -7.15 -9.79 5.86
C GLN A 100 -6.26 -9.81 4.62
N ASN A 101 -6.83 -9.96 3.42
CA ASN A 101 -6.11 -9.86 2.17
C ASN A 101 -5.57 -8.45 1.93
N MET A 102 -6.30 -7.39 2.29
CA MET A 102 -5.80 -6.01 2.23
C MET A 102 -4.64 -5.80 3.22
N GLN A 103 -4.75 -6.33 4.44
CA GLN A 103 -3.67 -6.29 5.44
C GLN A 103 -2.47 -7.15 5.02
N GLN A 104 -2.70 -8.34 4.44
CA GLN A 104 -1.64 -9.24 3.95
C GLN A 104 -0.98 -8.72 2.68
N ASN A 105 -1.72 -8.24 1.68
CA ASN A 105 -1.14 -7.71 0.43
C ASN A 105 -0.24 -6.51 0.70
N LYS A 106 -0.57 -5.66 1.69
CA LYS A 106 0.30 -4.55 2.10
C LYS A 106 1.62 -5.03 2.73
N LEU A 107 1.59 -6.12 3.48
CA LEU A 107 2.77 -6.77 4.08
C LEU A 107 3.52 -7.70 3.10
N ASN A 108 2.87 -8.14 2.03
CA ASN A 108 3.45 -9.08 1.06
C ASN A 108 4.36 -8.41 0.04
N VAL A 109 4.07 -7.15 -0.31
CA VAL A 109 4.81 -6.44 -1.36
C VAL A 109 6.09 -5.79 -0.83
N LEU A 110 6.09 -5.15 0.34
CA LEU A 110 7.31 -4.66 0.98
C LEU A 110 7.59 -5.47 2.25
N ARG A 111 8.80 -6.02 2.35
CA ARG A 111 9.32 -6.69 3.55
C ARG A 111 10.52 -5.93 4.09
N LYS A 112 10.74 -6.00 5.41
CA LYS A 112 11.89 -5.33 6.05
C LYS A 112 13.23 -5.81 5.51
N GLU A 113 13.35 -7.09 5.18
CA GLU A 113 14.53 -7.69 4.55
C GLU A 113 14.84 -7.11 3.16
N ASN A 114 13.86 -6.47 2.50
CA ASN A 114 14.02 -5.82 1.20
C ASN A 114 14.45 -4.35 1.31
N ILE A 115 14.70 -3.85 2.53
CA ILE A 115 15.15 -2.47 2.76
C ILE A 115 16.61 -2.51 3.17
N LEU A 116 17.50 -2.04 2.28
CA LEU A 116 18.91 -1.85 2.58
C LEU A 116 19.19 -0.36 2.80
N VAL A 117 19.83 -0.09 3.92
CA VAL A 117 20.28 1.23 4.33
C VAL A 117 21.81 1.28 4.29
N ASN A 118 22.38 2.49 4.35
CA ASN A 118 23.82 2.73 4.32
C ASN A 118 24.50 2.11 3.09
N CYS A 119 23.83 2.17 1.93
CA CYS A 119 24.37 1.62 0.70
C CYS A 119 25.60 2.43 0.23
N PRO A 120 26.65 1.76 -0.27
CA PRO A 120 27.79 2.44 -0.88
C PRO A 120 27.38 3.12 -2.19
N VAL A 121 28.15 4.12 -2.62
CA VAL A 121 27.95 4.77 -3.91
C VAL A 121 28.04 3.74 -5.04
N GLU A 122 27.08 3.79 -5.95
CA GLU A 122 26.94 2.98 -7.14
C GLU A 122 26.65 3.90 -8.33
N THR A 123 26.83 3.41 -9.55
CA THR A 123 26.23 4.00 -10.74
C THR A 123 24.72 3.69 -10.81
N SER A 124 23.97 4.42 -11.64
CA SER A 124 22.55 4.12 -11.89
C SER A 124 22.34 2.66 -12.33
N ASP A 125 23.16 2.18 -13.25
CA ASP A 125 23.11 0.82 -13.78
C ASP A 125 23.42 -0.24 -12.70
N GLU A 126 24.42 0.00 -11.85
CA GLU A 126 24.73 -0.87 -10.71
C GLU A 126 23.59 -0.90 -9.68
N ALA A 127 22.96 0.25 -9.44
CA ALA A 127 21.81 0.34 -8.54
C ALA A 127 20.61 -0.42 -9.10
N ILE A 128 20.27 -0.26 -10.40
CA ILE A 128 19.21 -1.02 -11.10
C ILE A 128 19.50 -2.53 -11.01
N LEU A 129 20.73 -2.94 -11.33
CA LEU A 129 21.14 -4.34 -11.24
C LEU A 129 21.01 -4.88 -9.81
N SER A 130 21.41 -4.10 -8.81
CA SER A 130 21.33 -4.49 -7.41
C SER A 130 19.89 -4.69 -6.94
N VAL A 131 18.99 -3.74 -7.23
CA VAL A 131 17.58 -3.88 -6.85
C VAL A 131 16.89 -4.99 -7.66
N GLY A 132 17.25 -5.16 -8.93
CA GLY A 132 16.79 -6.26 -9.75
C GLY A 132 17.17 -7.63 -9.19
N LYS A 133 18.43 -7.80 -8.74
CA LYS A 133 18.89 -9.03 -8.06
C LYS A 133 18.13 -9.30 -6.77
N MET A 134 17.89 -8.28 -5.95
CA MET A 134 17.08 -8.44 -4.74
C MET A 134 15.65 -8.90 -5.06
N LEU A 135 15.04 -8.40 -6.14
CA LEU A 135 13.72 -8.86 -6.58
C LEU A 135 13.74 -10.33 -7.03
N VAL A 136 14.81 -10.77 -7.69
CA VAL A 136 15.02 -12.17 -8.07
C VAL A 136 15.21 -13.05 -6.84
N ASP A 137 16.09 -12.66 -5.93
CA ASP A 137 16.42 -13.41 -4.71
C ASP A 137 15.22 -13.53 -3.78
N GLY A 138 14.38 -12.48 -3.71
CA GLY A 138 13.10 -12.49 -3.00
C GLY A 138 11.98 -13.29 -3.69
N GLY A 139 12.24 -13.84 -4.89
CA GLY A 139 11.29 -14.66 -5.63
C GLY A 139 10.16 -13.88 -6.32
N TYR A 140 10.27 -12.55 -6.42
CA TYR A 140 9.25 -11.69 -7.03
C TYR A 140 9.25 -11.79 -8.56
N VAL A 141 10.44 -11.96 -9.15
CA VAL A 141 10.63 -11.99 -10.59
C VAL A 141 11.61 -13.09 -11.02
N THR A 142 11.68 -13.38 -12.32
CA THR A 142 12.80 -14.15 -12.91
C THR A 142 13.93 -13.21 -13.36
N PRO A 143 15.17 -13.70 -13.54
CA PRO A 143 16.33 -12.87 -13.89
C PRO A 143 16.15 -11.99 -15.14
N GLU A 144 15.34 -12.44 -16.10
CA GLU A 144 15.05 -11.71 -17.34
C GLU A 144 14.37 -10.36 -17.08
N TYR A 145 13.68 -10.19 -15.94
CA TYR A 145 13.04 -8.92 -15.58
C TYR A 145 14.05 -7.78 -15.41
N ILE A 146 15.30 -8.09 -15.00
CA ILE A 146 16.36 -7.08 -14.82
C ILE A 146 16.67 -6.36 -16.13
N GLN A 147 16.68 -7.10 -17.25
CA GLN A 147 16.90 -6.49 -18.56
C GLN A 147 15.82 -5.45 -18.87
N GLY A 148 14.55 -5.76 -18.60
CA GLY A 148 13.46 -4.81 -18.75
C GLY A 148 13.59 -3.58 -17.86
N MET A 149 14.19 -3.70 -16.66
CA MET A 149 14.45 -2.55 -15.77
C MET A 149 15.52 -1.62 -16.33
N MET A 150 16.57 -2.18 -16.92
CA MET A 150 17.65 -1.43 -17.57
C MET A 150 17.12 -0.71 -18.81
N GLU A 151 16.43 -1.44 -19.69
CA GLU A 151 15.84 -0.88 -20.91
C GLU A 151 14.85 0.24 -20.60
N ARG A 152 14.04 0.09 -19.54
CA ARG A 152 13.11 1.11 -19.10
C ARG A 152 13.80 2.43 -18.75
N ASP A 153 14.89 2.40 -17.98
CA ASP A 153 15.61 3.61 -17.57
C ASP A 153 16.43 4.22 -18.71
N HIS A 154 17.06 3.39 -19.55
CA HIS A 154 17.84 3.88 -20.71
C HIS A 154 16.95 4.47 -21.82
N SER A 155 15.71 4.02 -21.94
CA SER A 155 14.70 4.59 -22.85
C SER A 155 14.20 5.96 -22.36
N LEU A 156 13.83 6.03 -21.07
CA LEU A 156 13.39 7.25 -20.41
C LEU A 156 13.68 7.11 -18.92
N SER A 157 14.47 8.03 -18.34
CA SER A 157 14.90 7.91 -16.95
C SER A 157 13.74 7.60 -15.99
N VAL A 158 13.98 6.68 -15.05
CA VAL A 158 13.05 6.33 -13.97
C VAL A 158 13.23 7.22 -12.73
N PHE A 159 14.00 8.29 -12.83
CA PHE A 159 14.05 9.35 -11.83
C PHE A 159 12.70 10.06 -11.74
N MET A 160 12.20 10.24 -10.51
CA MET A 160 10.86 10.77 -10.25
C MET A 160 10.87 12.13 -9.54
N GLY A 161 12.05 12.73 -9.32
CA GLY A 161 12.21 13.92 -8.48
C GLY A 161 12.50 13.57 -7.02
N ASN A 162 12.77 14.59 -6.19
CA ASN A 162 13.01 14.46 -4.75
C ASN A 162 14.04 13.39 -4.38
N THR A 163 15.09 13.24 -5.20
CA THR A 163 16.19 12.27 -5.01
C THR A 163 15.77 10.80 -5.05
N LEU A 164 14.63 10.49 -5.67
CA LEU A 164 14.06 9.15 -5.84
C LEU A 164 14.15 8.66 -7.28
N ALA A 165 14.58 7.41 -7.45
CA ALA A 165 14.45 6.64 -8.69
C ALA A 165 13.62 5.36 -8.45
N ILE A 166 12.78 4.99 -9.41
CA ILE A 166 11.91 3.80 -9.32
C ILE A 166 12.16 2.82 -10.47
N PRO A 167 13.25 2.02 -10.45
CA PRO A 167 13.48 1.00 -11.47
C PRO A 167 12.34 -0.03 -11.54
N HIS A 168 11.78 -0.22 -12.73
CA HIS A 168 10.71 -1.18 -13.03
C HIS A 168 10.83 -1.67 -14.47
N GLY A 169 10.30 -2.85 -14.78
CA GLY A 169 10.39 -3.42 -16.12
C GLY A 169 9.41 -2.79 -17.11
N GLU A 170 9.79 -2.79 -18.40
CA GLU A 170 8.90 -2.50 -19.52
C GLU A 170 7.71 -3.48 -19.61
N TYR A 171 6.65 -3.08 -20.33
CA TYR A 171 5.40 -3.83 -20.41
C TYR A 171 5.59 -5.29 -20.85
N GLU A 172 6.51 -5.58 -21.78
CA GLU A 172 6.76 -6.91 -22.30
C GLU A 172 7.43 -7.87 -21.31
N TYR A 173 8.04 -7.32 -20.26
CA TYR A 173 8.71 -8.08 -19.20
C TYR A 173 7.76 -8.47 -18.06
N LYS A 174 6.49 -8.03 -18.09
CA LYS A 174 5.49 -8.40 -17.06
C LYS A 174 5.30 -9.91 -16.88
N LYS A 175 5.50 -10.69 -17.94
CA LYS A 175 5.45 -12.17 -17.92
C LYS A 175 6.48 -12.83 -17.00
N PHE A 176 7.53 -12.08 -16.61
CA PHE A 176 8.59 -12.54 -15.71
C PHE A 176 8.32 -12.21 -14.25
N ILE A 177 7.21 -11.52 -13.94
CA ILE A 177 6.79 -11.25 -12.57
C ILE A 177 6.01 -12.46 -12.05
N LYS A 178 6.48 -13.04 -10.93
CA LYS A 178 5.81 -14.12 -10.22
C LYS A 178 4.80 -13.57 -9.22
N HIS A 179 5.23 -12.58 -8.43
CA HIS A 179 4.42 -11.89 -7.42
C HIS A 179 4.85 -10.43 -7.31
N SER A 180 3.94 -9.55 -6.86
CA SER A 180 4.26 -8.14 -6.59
C SER A 180 5.29 -8.01 -5.46
N GLY A 181 6.27 -7.12 -5.62
CA GLY A 181 7.37 -6.92 -4.69
C GLY A 181 8.04 -5.56 -4.84
N ILE A 182 8.50 -5.00 -3.72
CA ILE A 182 9.27 -3.77 -3.63
C ILE A 182 10.55 -4.02 -2.85
N VAL A 183 11.63 -3.44 -3.35
CA VAL A 183 12.94 -3.38 -2.71
C VAL A 183 13.39 -1.93 -2.64
N ILE A 184 14.12 -1.59 -1.60
CA ILE A 184 14.53 -0.21 -1.32
C ILE A 184 16.02 -0.20 -0.96
N LYS A 185 16.76 0.68 -1.61
CA LYS A 185 18.14 1.02 -1.23
C LYS A 185 18.20 2.50 -0.87
N VAL A 186 18.79 2.78 0.30
CA VAL A 186 19.06 4.13 0.79
C VAL A 186 20.57 4.37 0.76
N TYR A 187 20.96 5.41 0.03
CA TYR A 187 22.34 5.84 -0.14
C TYR A 187 22.56 7.13 0.68
N PRO A 188 23.35 7.11 1.77
CA PRO A 188 23.64 8.33 2.53
C PRO A 188 24.36 9.38 1.68
N GLN A 189 25.23 8.94 0.78
CA GLN A 189 25.85 9.75 -0.25
C GLN A 189 25.09 9.54 -1.56
N ALA A 190 24.58 10.63 -2.16
CA ALA A 190 23.83 10.54 -3.40
C ALA A 190 24.65 9.86 -4.50
N ILE A 191 24.00 9.00 -5.27
CA ILE A 191 24.50 8.48 -6.53
C ILE A 191 24.07 9.39 -7.68
N ASP A 192 24.87 9.45 -8.74
CA ASP A 192 24.52 10.15 -9.98
C ASP A 192 23.56 9.29 -10.80
N TRP A 193 22.42 9.87 -11.17
CA TRP A 193 21.41 9.26 -12.01
C TRP A 193 21.17 10.14 -13.23
N HIS A 194 22.03 9.97 -14.24
CA HIS A 194 22.01 10.77 -15.46
C HIS A 194 22.10 12.29 -15.21
N GLY A 195 22.94 12.69 -14.25
CA GLY A 195 23.12 14.08 -13.84
C GLY A 195 22.22 14.55 -12.68
N GLU A 196 21.25 13.73 -12.27
CA GLU A 196 20.42 13.98 -11.09
C GLU A 196 21.00 13.30 -9.84
N LYS A 197 20.76 13.88 -8.66
CA LYS A 197 21.20 13.29 -7.38
C LYS A 197 20.13 12.36 -6.83
N VAL A 198 20.46 11.09 -6.63
CA VAL A 198 19.54 10.08 -6.08
C VAL A 198 20.08 9.51 -4.78
N HIS A 199 19.24 9.53 -3.74
CA HIS A 199 19.52 8.90 -2.45
C HIS A 199 18.65 7.66 -2.22
N LEU A 200 17.53 7.54 -2.95
CA LEU A 200 16.55 6.48 -2.77
C LEU A 200 16.31 5.77 -4.10
N VAL A 201 16.55 4.45 -4.11
CA VAL A 201 16.26 3.61 -5.27
C VAL A 201 15.23 2.57 -4.86
N LEU A 202 14.07 2.59 -5.51
CA LEU A 202 12.94 1.71 -5.21
C LEU A 202 12.68 0.78 -6.39
N GLY A 203 13.22 -0.45 -6.31
CA GLY A 203 12.98 -1.46 -7.32
C GLY A 203 11.58 -2.04 -7.19
N LEU A 204 10.82 -2.07 -8.29
CA LEU A 204 9.43 -2.49 -8.31
C LEU A 204 9.16 -3.64 -9.30
N ALA A 205 8.46 -4.64 -8.80
CA ALA A 205 7.74 -5.63 -9.59
C ALA A 205 6.25 -5.60 -9.20
N GLY A 206 5.36 -5.33 -10.15
CA GLY A 206 3.94 -5.16 -9.87
C GLY A 206 3.03 -5.96 -10.81
N ILE A 207 2.15 -6.77 -10.24
CA ILE A 207 1.00 -7.40 -10.93
C ILE A 207 -0.29 -6.73 -10.46
N GLY A 208 -1.24 -6.48 -11.38
CA GLY A 208 -2.57 -5.98 -11.04
C GLY A 208 -2.54 -4.61 -10.33
N GLU A 209 -3.39 -4.42 -9.33
CA GLU A 209 -3.49 -3.17 -8.57
C GLU A 209 -2.73 -3.20 -7.22
N ASP A 210 -2.16 -4.35 -6.82
CA ASP A 210 -1.57 -4.54 -5.49
C ASP A 210 -0.42 -3.58 -5.17
N HIS A 211 0.34 -3.17 -6.20
CA HIS A 211 1.46 -2.25 -6.06
C HIS A 211 1.05 -0.76 -6.07
N ILE A 212 -0.17 -0.45 -6.53
CA ILE A 212 -0.63 0.95 -6.67
C ILE A 212 -0.74 1.63 -5.32
N ASN A 213 -1.19 0.91 -4.29
CA ASN A 213 -1.31 1.47 -2.93
C ASN A 213 0.07 1.83 -2.35
N ILE A 214 1.08 0.98 -2.52
CA ILE A 214 2.42 1.29 -2.00
C ILE A 214 3.10 2.34 -2.87
N LEU A 215 2.89 2.32 -4.19
CA LEU A 215 3.36 3.41 -5.05
C LEU A 215 2.74 4.76 -4.68
N SER A 216 1.46 4.79 -4.32
CA SER A 216 0.80 6.01 -3.84
C SER A 216 1.41 6.48 -2.53
N ASN A 217 1.61 5.57 -1.57
CA ASN A 217 2.33 5.88 -0.33
C ASN A 217 3.76 6.36 -0.59
N CYS A 218 4.49 5.74 -1.52
CA CYS A 218 5.84 6.17 -1.91
C CYS A 218 5.79 7.56 -2.52
N ALA A 219 4.86 7.82 -3.44
CA ALA A 219 4.69 9.13 -4.05
C ALA A 219 4.36 10.20 -2.99
N THR A 220 3.51 9.88 -2.01
CA THR A 220 3.17 10.78 -0.91
C THR A 220 4.36 11.02 0.02
N VAL A 221 4.98 9.97 0.55
CA VAL A 221 6.15 10.08 1.46
C VAL A 221 7.31 10.78 0.78
N PHE A 222 7.57 10.48 -0.50
CA PHE A 222 8.68 11.05 -1.23
C PHE A 222 8.30 12.34 -1.98
N SER A 223 7.08 12.85 -1.86
CA SER A 223 6.72 14.20 -2.34
C SER A 223 7.20 15.30 -1.39
N GLU A 224 7.33 14.99 -0.10
CA GLU A 224 7.77 15.91 0.94
C GLU A 224 9.28 15.73 1.20
N MET A 225 10.08 16.75 0.88
CA MET A 225 11.54 16.71 1.07
C MET A 225 11.95 16.41 2.53
N SER A 226 11.15 16.84 3.51
CA SER A 226 11.45 16.57 4.93
C SER A 226 11.38 15.09 5.28
N ASP A 227 10.47 14.33 4.67
CA ASP A 227 10.37 12.89 4.90
C ASP A 227 11.50 12.13 4.19
N VAL A 228 11.89 12.58 2.99
CA VAL A 228 13.07 12.08 2.28
C VAL A 228 14.34 12.29 3.10
N GLU A 229 14.58 13.51 3.59
CA GLU A 229 15.75 13.85 4.42
C GLU A 229 15.79 13.03 5.70
N ARG A 230 14.63 12.83 6.34
CA ARG A 230 14.51 11.99 7.53
C ARG A 230 14.91 10.55 7.27
N VAL A 231 14.45 9.97 6.15
CA VAL A 231 14.85 8.61 5.73
C VAL A 231 16.36 8.53 5.51
N ILE A 232 16.95 9.51 4.82
CA ILE A 232 18.39 9.57 4.52
C ILE A 232 19.23 9.73 5.80
N GLN A 233 18.75 10.48 6.79
CA GLN A 233 19.50 10.74 8.02
C GLN A 233 19.40 9.57 9.01
N ASN A 234 18.20 9.04 9.22
CA ASN A 234 17.97 8.04 10.27
C ASN A 234 18.45 6.65 9.86
N GLN A 235 18.36 6.31 8.58
CA GLN A 235 18.79 5.00 8.07
C GLN A 235 18.13 3.83 8.85
N ASP A 236 16.91 4.03 9.35
CA ASP A 236 16.19 3.07 10.19
C ASP A 236 15.19 2.28 9.34
N VAL A 237 15.45 0.97 9.22
CA VAL A 237 14.62 0.03 8.43
C VAL A 237 13.18 -0.04 8.95
N GLU A 238 12.98 -0.03 10.27
CA GLU A 238 11.64 -0.06 10.87
C GLU A 238 10.87 1.22 10.55
N GLU A 239 11.54 2.36 10.65
CA GLU A 239 10.94 3.65 10.33
C GLU A 239 10.53 3.73 8.86
N ILE A 240 11.43 3.39 7.93
CA ILE A 240 11.16 3.37 6.49
C ILE A 240 10.00 2.44 6.18
N PHE A 241 10.03 1.23 6.74
CA PHE A 241 8.96 0.26 6.57
C PHE A 241 7.60 0.83 7.03
N ASN A 242 7.56 1.44 8.22
CA ASN A 242 6.34 2.00 8.78
C ASN A 242 5.85 3.22 7.99
N LEU A 243 6.74 4.07 7.49
CA LEU A 243 6.37 5.22 6.64
C LEU A 243 5.69 4.76 5.35
N LEU A 244 6.26 3.78 4.67
CA LEU A 244 5.78 3.33 3.35
C LEU A 244 4.58 2.38 3.43
N THR A 245 4.35 1.77 4.59
CA THR A 245 3.17 0.91 4.84
C THR A 245 2.07 1.62 5.63
N ALA A 246 2.26 2.90 6.00
CA ALA A 246 1.21 3.72 6.62
C ALA A 246 0.00 3.92 5.68
N GLU A 247 -1.15 4.32 6.19
CA GLU A 247 -2.33 4.67 5.39
C GLU A 247 -2.46 6.19 5.29
N GLU A 248 -2.77 6.71 4.10
CA GLU A 248 -2.98 8.14 3.84
C GLU A 248 -4.09 8.74 4.71
N GLU A 249 -3.96 10.03 5.02
CA GLU A 249 -4.85 10.75 5.94
C GLU A 249 -6.23 11.11 5.36
#